data_AF-A0A8S1SH31-F1
#
_entry.id   AF-A0A8S1SH31-F1
#
_cell.length_a   1.000
_cell.length_b   1.000
_cell.length_c   1.000
_cell.angle_alpha   90.00
_cell.angle_beta   90.00
_cell.angle_gamma   90.00
#
_symmetry.space_group_name_H-M   'P 1'
#
loop_
_entity.id
_entity.type
_entity.pdbx_description
1 polymer ?
#
loop_
_entity_poly.entity_id
_entity_poly.type
_entity_poly.pdbx_seq_one_letter_code
_entity_poly.pdbx_strand_id
1 'polypeptide(L)'
;MSKCVNGLRSRLTAIIGAQWGDEGKGKLVDILAEKYDYCARFNGGANAGHTIVVGGVKYAFHLLPCGILYQTCMNVIGNGVVVNIPTLFEELAQLDKNRVDYTGRLVISNRAHLVVDGLLEADAKSESDSRKAKSDGFAFGQKIPPSEYSAKEVVFPPDAKRDEERIRLMYLKSHGNFEAGEQKNREYNWKINPNDYRFGKKEEREQEQMKKILQHELTQNQYPKTTIISKNQEDWKNYNEDPLGKPKNQAQLNPRMPQIFGEMKKDEQWTAGQCINGQPTQKEVQPDLDLGKATKFGFRNQPKPGDETRAFGVPAIRNDINKKGIKSVADPQNYGDEVPAVALLFPEKFSHMGLTEQDFLRLRTKKEIKEIFESIGIKYGIGKFEGIFKRAKEIQSAQDDKVSVKAFQLAVQEMHYID
;
A
#
# COMPACT_ATOMS: atom_id res chain seq x y z
N MET A 1 -35.05 1.10 4.17
CA MET A 1 -34.53 1.06 5.56
C MET A 1 -34.15 2.48 5.97
N SER A 2 -34.65 3.00 7.09
CA SER A 2 -34.22 4.30 7.60
C SER A 2 -32.79 4.20 8.13
N LYS A 3 -31.92 5.15 7.76
CA LYS A 3 -30.55 5.21 8.29
C LYS A 3 -30.61 5.42 9.81
N CYS A 4 -29.87 4.62 10.57
CA CYS A 4 -29.78 4.76 12.02
C CYS A 4 -28.91 5.98 12.36
N VAL A 5 -29.54 7.13 12.64
CA VAL A 5 -28.83 8.40 12.89
C VAL A 5 -28.18 8.41 14.28
N ASN A 6 -28.86 7.84 15.28
CA ASN A 6 -28.37 7.71 16.64
C ASN A 6 -28.33 6.21 17.01
N GLY A 7 -27.19 5.70 17.49
CA GLY A 7 -26.95 4.28 17.75
C GLY A 7 -27.99 3.58 18.63
N LEU A 8 -28.70 4.36 19.47
CA LEU A 8 -29.83 3.94 20.32
C LEU A 8 -30.98 3.21 19.59
N ARG A 9 -31.11 3.32 18.26
CA ARG A 9 -32.10 2.55 17.48
C ARG A 9 -31.56 1.22 16.93
N SER A 10 -30.28 0.91 17.16
CA SER A 10 -29.67 -0.36 16.76
C SER A 10 -29.86 -1.42 17.84
N ARG A 11 -30.28 -2.63 17.43
CA ARG A 11 -30.33 -3.82 18.30
C ARG A 11 -28.96 -4.25 18.83
N LEU A 12 -27.88 -3.85 18.15
CA LEU A 12 -26.51 -4.12 18.54
C LEU A 12 -25.66 -2.87 18.25
N THR A 13 -24.92 -2.41 19.25
CA THR A 13 -24.01 -1.26 19.15
C THR A 13 -22.64 -1.68 19.68
N ALA A 14 -21.60 -1.43 18.88
CA ALA A 14 -20.22 -1.67 19.27
C ALA A 14 -19.52 -0.34 19.56
N ILE A 15 -18.86 -0.25 20.71
CA ILE A 15 -17.98 0.88 21.06
C ILE A 15 -16.54 0.41 20.88
N ILE A 16 -15.82 1.04 19.96
CA ILE A 16 -14.46 0.67 19.54
C ILE A 16 -13.57 1.91 19.68
N GLY A 17 -12.31 1.70 20.10
CA GLY A 17 -11.31 2.78 20.13
C GLY A 17 -10.85 3.11 18.72
N ALA A 18 -10.81 4.39 18.38
CA ALA A 18 -10.35 4.86 17.07
C ALA A 18 -8.84 5.13 17.04
N GLN A 19 -8.17 5.12 18.19
CA GLN A 19 -6.76 5.48 18.36
C GLN A 19 -6.04 4.41 19.20
N TRP A 20 -5.10 4.82 20.05
CA TRP A 20 -4.24 3.94 20.86
C TRP A 20 -4.68 3.84 22.34
N GLY A 21 -5.98 3.95 22.61
CA GLY A 21 -6.52 3.84 23.96
C GLY A 21 -6.97 5.17 24.58
N ASP A 22 -7.53 5.08 25.79
CA ASP A 22 -7.95 6.17 26.66
C ASP A 22 -8.84 7.28 26.05
N GLU A 23 -9.56 6.98 24.96
CA GLU A 23 -10.49 7.91 24.30
C GLU A 23 -11.79 8.17 25.10
N GLY A 24 -11.82 7.87 26.40
CA GLY A 24 -13.00 8.01 27.26
C GLY A 24 -14.12 6.98 27.03
N LYS A 25 -13.83 5.87 26.34
CA LYS A 25 -14.81 4.83 25.95
C LYS A 25 -15.77 4.44 27.06
N GLY A 26 -15.27 4.20 28.28
CA GLY A 26 -16.08 3.78 29.43
C GLY A 26 -17.27 4.71 29.72
N LYS A 27 -17.10 6.03 29.58
CA LYS A 27 -18.18 7.00 29.76
C LYS A 27 -19.28 6.87 28.69
N LEU A 28 -18.91 6.51 27.46
CA LEU A 28 -19.90 6.25 26.41
C LEU A 28 -20.60 4.91 26.63
N VAL A 29 -19.89 3.87 27.09
CA VAL A 29 -20.52 2.58 27.43
C VAL A 29 -21.51 2.75 28.58
N ASP A 30 -21.16 3.49 29.63
CA ASP A 30 -22.01 3.85 30.77
C ASP A 30 -23.33 4.50 30.33
N ILE A 31 -23.25 5.59 29.55
CA ILE A 31 -24.42 6.32 29.00
C ILE A 31 -25.32 5.44 28.12
N LEU A 32 -24.78 4.42 27.46
CA LEU A 32 -25.57 3.48 26.65
C LEU A 32 -26.10 2.30 27.47
N ALA A 33 -25.38 1.81 28.48
CA ALA A 33 -25.69 0.58 29.21
C ALA A 33 -27.06 0.64 29.91
N GLU A 34 -27.50 1.81 30.36
CA GLU A 34 -28.87 2.06 30.87
C GLU A 34 -29.97 1.59 29.89
N LYS A 35 -29.69 1.61 28.58
CA LYS A 35 -30.65 1.41 27.48
C LYS A 35 -30.45 0.10 26.73
N TYR A 36 -29.55 -0.77 27.18
CA TYR A 36 -29.28 -2.07 26.57
C TYR A 36 -29.46 -3.21 27.57
N ASP A 37 -30.19 -4.25 27.18
CA ASP A 37 -30.43 -5.43 28.01
C ASP A 37 -29.13 -6.22 28.30
N TYR A 38 -28.11 -6.08 27.44
CA TYR A 38 -26.83 -6.77 27.55
C TYR A 38 -25.64 -5.82 27.38
N CYS A 39 -24.68 -5.87 28.30
CA CYS A 39 -23.37 -5.23 28.20
C CYS A 39 -22.29 -6.30 28.08
N ALA A 40 -21.67 -6.42 26.92
CA ALA A 40 -20.73 -7.50 26.61
C ALA A 40 -19.31 -6.99 26.35
N ARG A 41 -18.32 -7.58 27.05
CA ARG A 41 -16.89 -7.39 26.76
C ARG A 41 -16.40 -8.54 25.89
N PHE A 42 -15.91 -8.24 24.69
CA PHE A 42 -15.59 -9.26 23.69
C PHE A 42 -14.09 -9.61 23.58
N ASN A 43 -13.18 -8.74 24.05
CA ASN A 43 -11.73 -8.92 23.92
C ASN A 43 -10.95 -8.19 25.05
N GLY A 44 -9.66 -8.47 25.17
CA GLY A 44 -8.71 -7.87 26.11
C GLY A 44 -8.61 -8.62 27.45
N GLY A 45 -7.88 -8.05 28.40
CA GLY A 45 -7.82 -8.54 29.79
C GLY A 45 -7.97 -7.40 30.78
N ALA A 46 -7.36 -7.52 31.96
CA ALA A 46 -7.38 -6.51 33.03
C ALA A 46 -6.66 -5.17 32.68
N ASN A 47 -6.21 -4.99 31.45
CA ASN A 47 -5.40 -3.84 31.02
C ASN A 47 -6.22 -2.60 30.64
N ALA A 48 -7.56 -2.69 30.58
CA ALA A 48 -8.41 -1.50 30.44
C ALA A 48 -8.71 -0.93 31.83
N GLY A 49 -8.76 0.39 31.98
CA GLY A 49 -9.23 1.04 33.20
C GLY A 49 -10.50 1.85 32.93
N HIS A 50 -11.66 1.37 33.37
CA HIS A 50 -12.91 2.11 33.27
C HIS A 50 -13.37 2.58 34.65
N THR A 51 -13.07 3.85 34.95
CA THR A 51 -13.53 4.50 36.19
C THR A 51 -14.85 5.20 35.96
N ILE A 52 -15.84 4.94 36.82
CA ILE A 52 -17.18 5.54 36.78
C ILE A 52 -17.53 6.02 38.19
N VAL A 53 -18.28 7.13 38.29
CA VAL A 53 -18.73 7.69 39.58
C VAL A 53 -20.25 7.73 39.59
N VAL A 54 -20.87 6.93 40.45
CA VAL A 54 -22.33 6.85 40.63
C VAL A 54 -22.67 7.17 42.08
N GLY A 55 -23.56 8.13 42.32
CA GLY A 55 -23.97 8.52 43.68
C GLY A 55 -22.83 9.03 44.57
N GLY A 56 -21.75 9.55 43.98
CA GLY A 56 -20.53 9.95 44.70
C GLY A 56 -19.54 8.81 44.99
N VAL A 57 -19.90 7.55 44.69
CA VAL A 57 -19.01 6.38 44.86
C VAL A 57 -18.25 6.13 43.56
N LYS A 58 -16.94 5.97 43.67
CA LYS A 58 -16.03 5.69 42.54
C LYS A 58 -15.83 4.18 42.37
N TYR A 59 -16.22 3.66 41.22
CA TYR A 59 -16.00 2.28 40.78
C TYR A 59 -14.87 2.26 39.74
N ALA A 60 -13.99 1.26 39.80
CA ALA A 60 -12.90 1.09 38.83
C ALA A 60 -12.94 -0.35 38.31
N PHE A 61 -13.45 -0.52 37.09
CA PHE A 61 -13.59 -1.83 36.46
C PHE A 61 -12.46 -2.08 35.47
N HIS A 62 -11.77 -3.20 35.62
CA HIS A 62 -10.72 -3.66 34.73
C HIS A 62 -11.17 -4.84 33.86
N LEU A 63 -12.01 -5.72 34.39
CA LEU A 63 -12.60 -6.88 33.69
C LEU A 63 -14.11 -6.74 33.53
N LEU A 64 -14.84 -6.37 34.59
CA LEU A 64 -16.31 -6.33 34.56
C LEU A 64 -16.84 -5.31 33.55
N PRO A 65 -17.89 -5.64 32.77
CA PRO A 65 -18.61 -4.65 31.99
C PRO A 65 -19.30 -3.63 32.91
N CYS A 66 -19.25 -2.34 32.59
CA CYS A 66 -19.81 -1.30 33.43
C CYS A 66 -21.34 -1.32 33.54
N GLY A 67 -22.02 -2.06 32.66
CA GLY A 67 -23.46 -2.34 32.77
C GLY A 67 -23.87 -2.98 34.11
N ILE A 68 -22.93 -3.50 34.89
CA ILE A 68 -23.20 -4.15 36.18
C ILE A 68 -23.83 -3.21 37.22
N LEU A 69 -23.61 -1.91 37.08
CA LEU A 69 -24.24 -0.87 37.90
C LEU A 69 -25.74 -0.68 37.59
N TYR A 70 -26.22 -1.10 36.41
CA TYR A 70 -27.62 -0.99 36.00
C TYR A 70 -28.34 -2.32 36.23
N GLN A 71 -29.37 -2.33 37.07
CA GLN A 71 -30.08 -3.56 37.48
C GLN A 71 -30.71 -4.35 36.32
N THR A 72 -31.14 -3.66 35.27
CA THR A 72 -31.77 -4.26 34.07
C THR A 72 -30.77 -4.91 33.11
N CYS A 73 -29.47 -4.60 33.23
CA CYS A 73 -28.46 -5.02 32.27
C CYS A 73 -27.79 -6.35 32.69
N MET A 74 -27.72 -7.31 31.76
CA MET A 74 -26.94 -8.54 31.91
C MET A 74 -25.52 -8.35 31.36
N ASN A 75 -24.54 -8.78 32.13
CA ASN A 75 -23.12 -8.48 31.90
C ASN A 75 -22.41 -9.74 31.43
N VAL A 76 -21.82 -9.66 30.23
CA VAL A 76 -21.21 -10.81 29.55
C VAL A 76 -19.71 -10.61 29.43
N ILE A 77 -18.93 -11.50 30.02
CA ILE A 77 -17.50 -11.66 29.72
C ILE A 77 -17.39 -12.68 28.58
N GLY A 78 -17.07 -12.20 27.38
CA GLY A 78 -17.00 -12.99 26.16
C GLY A 78 -15.75 -13.87 26.05
N ASN A 79 -15.78 -14.79 25.09
CA ASN A 79 -14.72 -15.80 24.88
C ASN A 79 -13.36 -15.23 24.46
N GLY A 80 -13.31 -14.03 23.89
CA GLY A 80 -12.06 -13.35 23.55
C GLY A 80 -11.39 -12.62 24.72
N VAL A 81 -11.99 -12.64 25.91
CA VAL A 81 -11.41 -12.02 27.12
C VAL A 81 -10.44 -12.99 27.78
N VAL A 82 -9.30 -12.47 28.24
CA VAL A 82 -8.36 -13.16 29.13
C VAL A 82 -8.61 -12.68 30.57
N VAL A 83 -9.19 -13.54 31.39
CA VAL A 83 -9.70 -13.22 32.73
C VAL A 83 -8.61 -13.45 33.77
N ASN A 84 -8.24 -12.41 34.50
CA ASN A 84 -7.41 -12.53 35.70
C ASN A 84 -8.33 -12.78 36.91
N ILE A 85 -8.23 -13.97 37.53
CA ILE A 85 -9.16 -14.38 38.61
C ILE A 85 -9.03 -13.48 39.85
N PRO A 86 -7.83 -13.22 40.41
CA PRO A 86 -7.61 -12.23 41.46
C PRO A 86 -8.32 -10.88 41.21
N THR A 87 -8.04 -10.21 40.08
CA THR A 87 -8.63 -8.90 39.74
C THR A 87 -10.15 -8.97 39.61
N LEU A 88 -10.69 -10.06 39.06
CA LEU A 88 -12.14 -10.26 38.98
C LEU A 88 -12.77 -10.32 40.38
N PHE A 89 -12.17 -11.06 41.31
CA PHE A 89 -12.68 -11.14 42.69
C PHE A 89 -12.49 -9.84 43.47
N GLU A 90 -11.43 -9.07 43.21
CA GLU A 90 -11.25 -7.71 43.77
C GLU A 90 -12.36 -6.75 43.33
N GLU A 91 -12.72 -6.77 42.03
CA GLU A 91 -13.83 -5.97 41.49
C GLU A 91 -15.19 -6.41 42.05
N LEU A 92 -15.44 -7.72 42.17
CA LEU A 92 -16.67 -8.24 42.80
C LEU A 92 -16.76 -7.84 44.28
N ALA A 93 -15.66 -7.94 45.03
CA ALA A 93 -15.61 -7.49 46.42
C ALA A 93 -15.80 -5.96 46.57
N GLN A 94 -15.48 -5.16 45.55
CA GLN A 94 -15.83 -3.73 45.51
C GLN A 94 -17.34 -3.53 45.32
N LEU A 95 -18.01 -4.35 44.50
CA LEU A 95 -19.47 -4.32 44.33
C LEU A 95 -20.19 -4.75 45.61
N ASP A 96 -19.74 -5.81 46.27
CA ASP A 96 -20.30 -6.30 47.55
C ASP A 96 -20.23 -5.22 48.65
N LYS A 97 -19.07 -4.57 48.82
CA LYS A 97 -18.89 -3.46 49.77
C LYS A 97 -19.88 -2.32 49.53
N ASN A 98 -20.19 -2.06 48.27
CA ASN A 98 -21.12 -1.01 47.85
C ASN A 98 -22.57 -1.50 47.69
N ARG A 99 -22.87 -2.76 48.07
CA ARG A 99 -24.19 -3.40 48.03
C ARG A 99 -24.83 -3.44 46.64
N VAL A 100 -24.02 -3.59 45.59
CA VAL A 100 -24.51 -3.75 44.20
C VAL A 100 -24.77 -5.23 43.93
N ASP A 101 -26.03 -5.65 43.91
CA ASP A 101 -26.39 -7.03 43.59
C ASP A 101 -26.14 -7.35 42.10
N TYR A 102 -25.19 -8.25 41.84
CA TYR A 102 -24.84 -8.79 40.52
C TYR A 102 -25.27 -10.24 40.33
N THR A 103 -25.95 -10.86 41.30
CA THR A 103 -26.31 -12.28 41.25
C THR A 103 -27.25 -12.58 40.09
N GLY A 104 -26.97 -13.63 39.32
CA GLY A 104 -27.69 -13.96 38.08
C GLY A 104 -27.51 -12.96 36.91
N ARG A 105 -26.82 -11.83 37.11
CA ARG A 105 -26.62 -10.78 36.09
C ARG A 105 -25.19 -10.70 35.53
N LEU A 106 -24.27 -11.52 36.02
CA LEU A 106 -22.92 -11.68 35.47
C LEU A 106 -22.77 -13.09 34.90
N VAL A 107 -22.48 -13.19 33.60
CA VAL A 107 -22.19 -14.46 32.91
C VAL A 107 -20.80 -14.42 32.28
N ILE A 108 -20.02 -15.46 32.52
CA ILE A 108 -18.66 -15.60 32.01
C ILE A 108 -18.66 -16.72 30.98
N SER A 109 -18.13 -16.46 29.79
CA SER A 109 -18.01 -17.47 28.75
C SER A 109 -17.10 -18.60 29.23
N ASN A 110 -17.58 -19.84 29.13
CA ASN A 110 -16.80 -21.06 29.37
C ASN A 110 -15.66 -21.28 28.34
N ARG A 111 -15.46 -20.35 27.41
CA ARG A 111 -14.35 -20.31 26.44
C ARG A 111 -13.41 -19.11 26.64
N ALA A 112 -13.63 -18.29 27.68
CA ALA A 112 -12.69 -17.24 28.06
C ALA A 112 -11.40 -17.88 28.58
N HIS A 113 -10.25 -17.27 28.25
CA HIS A 113 -8.95 -17.78 28.71
C HIS A 113 -8.66 -17.23 30.11
N LEU A 114 -7.87 -17.94 30.90
CA LEU A 114 -7.46 -17.50 32.24
C LEU A 114 -6.02 -16.98 32.23
N VAL A 115 -5.76 -15.87 32.91
CA VAL A 115 -4.40 -15.46 33.28
C VAL A 115 -3.98 -16.33 34.47
N VAL A 116 -2.86 -17.03 34.33
CA VAL A 116 -2.21 -17.80 35.40
C VAL A 116 -0.93 -17.10 35.85
N ASP A 117 -0.56 -17.24 37.12
CA ASP A 117 0.54 -16.47 37.74
C ASP A 117 1.88 -16.63 37.00
N GLY A 118 2.17 -17.81 36.45
CA GLY A 118 3.36 -18.06 35.64
C GLY A 118 3.46 -17.22 34.35
N LEU A 119 2.33 -16.76 33.79
CA LEU A 119 2.32 -15.82 32.66
C LEU A 119 2.69 -14.40 33.12
N LEU A 120 2.16 -13.96 34.27
CA LEU A 120 2.48 -12.67 34.87
C LEU A 120 3.97 -12.59 35.25
N GLU A 121 4.52 -13.66 35.83
CA GLU A 121 5.95 -13.74 36.13
C GLU A 121 6.84 -13.73 34.87
N ALA A 122 6.43 -14.43 33.81
CA ALA A 122 7.19 -14.48 32.56
C ALA A 122 7.22 -13.12 31.87
N ASP A 123 6.07 -12.42 31.84
CA ASP A 123 5.94 -11.07 31.29
C ASP A 123 6.82 -10.08 32.07
N ALA A 124 6.73 -10.09 33.41
CA ALA A 124 7.56 -9.25 34.29
C ALA A 124 9.07 -9.49 34.11
N LYS A 125 9.50 -10.75 33.93
CA LYS A 125 10.90 -11.09 33.61
C LYS A 125 11.30 -10.50 32.25
N SER A 126 10.46 -10.67 31.23
CA SER A 126 10.71 -10.15 29.87
C SER A 126 10.80 -8.62 29.81
N GLU A 127 9.96 -7.91 30.58
CA GLU A 127 10.06 -6.46 30.73
C GLU A 127 11.34 -6.06 31.46
N SER A 128 11.75 -6.81 32.48
CA SER A 128 12.98 -6.51 33.23
C SER A 128 14.23 -6.58 32.35
N ASP A 129 14.30 -7.55 31.44
CA ASP A 129 15.39 -7.67 30.48
C ASP A 129 15.30 -6.62 29.37
N SER A 130 14.09 -6.29 28.93
CA SER A 130 13.82 -5.19 27.99
C SER A 130 14.23 -3.82 28.55
N ARG A 131 14.11 -3.61 29.88
CA ARG A 131 14.52 -2.39 30.57
C ARG A 131 16.04 -2.33 30.75
N LYS A 132 16.71 -3.45 31.06
CA LYS A 132 18.20 -3.52 31.10
C LYS A 132 18.84 -3.16 29.75
N ALA A 133 18.19 -3.49 28.63
CA ALA A 133 18.66 -3.13 27.29
C ALA A 133 18.62 -1.62 26.97
N LYS A 134 18.05 -0.77 27.85
CA LYS A 134 17.93 0.69 27.65
C LYS A 134 18.86 1.54 28.52
N SER A 135 19.60 0.95 29.46
CA SER A 135 20.55 1.67 30.32
C SER A 135 22.01 1.40 29.95
N ASP A 136 22.65 2.44 29.43
CA ASP A 136 24.10 2.68 29.38
C ASP A 136 25.03 1.69 28.64
N GLY A 137 25.43 2.11 27.43
CA GLY A 137 26.87 2.31 27.20
C GLY A 137 27.64 1.22 26.44
N PHE A 138 27.00 0.21 25.84
CA PHE A 138 27.73 -0.80 25.05
C PHE A 138 27.32 -0.82 23.57
N ALA A 139 28.28 -0.57 22.68
CA ALA A 139 28.12 -0.62 21.22
C ALA A 139 29.24 -1.45 20.59
N PHE A 140 28.89 -2.28 19.59
CA PHE A 140 29.88 -2.98 18.76
C PHE A 140 30.47 -2.01 17.72
N GLY A 141 31.80 -1.93 17.67
CA GLY A 141 32.55 -1.16 16.66
C GLY A 141 33.68 -0.31 17.27
N GLN A 142 34.88 -0.41 16.70
CA GLN A 142 36.02 0.44 17.10
C GLN A 142 35.77 1.91 16.75
N LYS A 143 36.07 2.83 17.67
CA LYS A 143 36.04 4.27 17.39
C LYS A 143 37.26 4.68 16.56
N ILE A 144 37.01 5.22 15.37
CA ILE A 144 38.03 5.86 14.52
C ILE A 144 38.25 7.29 15.04
N PRO A 145 39.50 7.81 15.13
CA PRO A 145 39.74 9.19 15.51
C PRO A 145 39.21 10.19 14.44
N PRO A 146 38.79 11.40 14.83
CA PRO A 146 38.36 12.42 13.87
C PRO A 146 39.53 12.87 12.98
N SER A 147 39.22 13.23 11.72
CA SER A 147 40.19 13.71 10.74
C SER A 147 40.79 15.07 11.13
N GLU A 148 42.11 15.25 10.93
CA GLU A 148 42.84 16.46 11.31
C GLU A 148 42.38 17.75 10.61
N TYR A 149 41.80 17.64 9.41
CA TYR A 149 41.45 18.80 8.57
C TYR A 149 39.93 18.95 8.41
N SER A 150 39.46 20.19 8.44
CA SER A 150 38.07 20.53 8.18
C SER A 150 37.78 20.56 6.68
N ALA A 151 36.61 20.08 6.26
CA ALA A 151 36.17 20.17 4.87
C ALA A 151 36.18 21.63 4.34
N LYS A 152 36.04 22.63 5.23
CA LYS A 152 36.12 24.05 4.88
C LYS A 152 37.52 24.48 4.43
N GLU A 153 38.57 23.93 5.05
CA GLU A 153 39.98 24.28 4.77
C GLU A 153 40.43 23.69 3.43
N VAL A 154 39.91 22.53 3.06
CA VAL A 154 40.15 21.89 1.75
C VAL A 154 39.46 22.66 0.62
N VAL A 155 38.23 23.14 0.83
CA VAL A 155 37.47 23.89 -0.19
C VAL A 155 38.00 25.33 -0.35
N PHE A 156 38.49 25.94 0.72
CA PHE A 156 39.00 27.32 0.73
C PHE A 156 40.36 27.39 1.43
N PRO A 157 41.46 26.97 0.77
CA PRO A 157 42.79 27.00 1.36
C PRO A 157 43.24 28.45 1.61
N PRO A 158 43.38 28.91 2.87
CA PRO A 158 43.72 30.30 3.18
C PRO A 158 45.18 30.64 2.85
N ASP A 159 46.07 29.63 2.89
CA ASP A 159 47.52 29.78 2.74
C ASP A 159 48.01 29.59 1.29
N ALA A 160 47.09 29.56 0.31
CA ALA A 160 47.44 29.43 -1.10
C ALA A 160 48.19 30.69 -1.60
N LYS A 161 49.50 30.55 -1.81
CA LYS A 161 50.33 31.62 -2.40
C LYS A 161 49.94 31.86 -3.86
N ARG A 162 49.90 33.12 -4.29
CA ARG A 162 49.72 33.49 -5.70
C ARG A 162 50.98 33.18 -6.50
N ASP A 163 50.80 32.76 -7.76
CA ASP A 163 51.89 32.48 -8.69
C ASP A 163 52.73 33.73 -8.98
N GLU A 164 54.05 33.53 -9.15
CA GLU A 164 54.96 34.61 -9.51
C GLU A 164 54.75 35.06 -10.96
N GLU A 165 54.87 36.37 -11.19
CA GLU A 165 54.66 37.03 -12.50
C GLU A 165 55.57 36.47 -13.62
N ARG A 166 56.72 35.91 -13.22
CA ARG A 166 57.66 35.21 -14.10
C ARG A 166 57.09 33.92 -14.68
N ILE A 167 56.27 33.20 -13.90
CA ILE A 167 55.57 31.98 -14.31
C ILE A 167 54.48 32.32 -15.34
N ARG A 168 53.71 33.40 -15.10
CA ARG A 168 52.71 33.93 -16.05
C ARG A 168 53.32 34.20 -17.43
N LEU A 169 54.45 34.92 -17.50
CA LEU A 169 55.14 35.20 -18.77
C LEU A 169 55.62 33.94 -19.49
N MET A 170 56.01 32.91 -18.74
CA MET A 170 56.40 31.62 -19.31
C MET A 170 55.20 30.85 -19.91
N TYR A 171 54.04 30.87 -19.24
CA TYR A 171 52.79 30.29 -19.77
C TYR A 171 52.25 31.04 -21.00
N LEU A 172 52.31 32.37 -21.01
CA LEU A 172 51.99 33.20 -22.18
C LEU A 172 52.79 32.77 -23.43
N LYS A 173 54.11 32.56 -23.28
CA LYS A 173 55.00 32.20 -24.39
C LYS A 173 54.90 30.74 -24.84
N SER A 174 54.62 29.81 -23.92
CA SER A 174 54.59 28.37 -24.19
C SER A 174 53.21 27.85 -24.61
N HIS A 175 52.16 28.28 -23.92
CA HIS A 175 50.79 27.77 -24.09
C HIS A 175 49.85 28.78 -24.77
N GLY A 176 50.30 30.03 -25.01
CA GLY A 176 49.46 31.06 -25.61
C GLY A 176 48.27 31.48 -24.72
N ASN A 177 48.40 31.32 -23.40
CA ASN A 177 47.36 31.62 -22.43
C ASN A 177 47.37 33.12 -22.10
N PHE A 178 46.66 33.93 -22.90
CA PHE A 178 46.50 35.37 -22.71
C PHE A 178 45.35 35.69 -21.76
N GLU A 179 45.45 36.77 -20.98
CA GLU A 179 44.31 37.28 -20.22
C GLU A 179 43.27 37.93 -21.14
N ALA A 180 42.02 37.96 -20.67
CA ALA A 180 40.90 38.51 -21.42
C ALA A 180 41.07 40.02 -21.66
N GLY A 181 41.48 40.39 -22.88
CA GLY A 181 41.71 41.77 -23.32
C GLY A 181 43.14 42.07 -23.77
N GLU A 182 44.11 41.18 -23.53
CA GLU A 182 45.48 41.38 -23.99
C GLU A 182 45.62 41.12 -25.50
N GLN A 183 46.17 42.09 -26.25
CA GLN A 183 46.58 41.86 -27.63
C GLN A 183 47.93 41.15 -27.69
N LYS A 184 48.08 40.18 -28.59
CA LYS A 184 49.35 39.45 -28.79
C LYS A 184 50.47 40.39 -29.21
N ASN A 185 51.36 40.73 -28.26
CA ASN A 185 52.61 41.42 -28.55
C ASN A 185 53.47 40.54 -29.49
N ARG A 186 53.99 41.14 -30.55
CA ARG A 186 54.82 40.48 -31.58
C ARG A 186 56.29 40.89 -31.54
N GLU A 187 56.69 41.70 -30.55
CA GLU A 187 58.07 42.20 -30.37
C GLU A 187 58.63 42.93 -31.62
N TYR A 188 57.75 43.55 -32.42
CA TYR A 188 58.17 44.34 -33.59
C TYR A 188 58.92 45.61 -33.17
N ASN A 189 60.06 45.87 -33.82
CA ASN A 189 60.80 47.12 -33.68
C ASN A 189 60.16 48.23 -34.55
N TRP A 190 59.13 48.88 -34.01
CA TRP A 190 58.38 49.94 -34.68
C TRP A 190 59.20 51.23 -34.82
N LYS A 191 59.45 51.67 -36.05
CA LYS A 191 60.10 52.97 -36.37
C LYS A 191 59.13 54.15 -36.49
N ILE A 192 57.83 53.87 -36.42
CA ILE A 192 56.72 54.84 -36.53
C ILE A 192 55.76 54.52 -35.39
N ASN A 193 55.18 55.52 -34.71
CA ASN A 193 54.19 55.25 -33.67
C ASN A 193 52.94 54.59 -34.29
N PRO A 194 52.59 53.33 -33.94
CA PRO A 194 51.53 52.59 -34.65
C PRO A 194 50.14 53.18 -34.47
N ASN A 195 49.92 53.95 -33.39
CA ASN A 195 48.62 54.51 -33.05
C ASN A 195 48.25 55.76 -33.86
N ASP A 196 49.24 56.47 -34.44
CA ASP A 196 49.04 57.82 -34.97
C ASP A 196 49.15 57.93 -36.51
N TYR A 197 49.78 56.97 -37.18
CA TYR A 197 50.14 57.09 -38.60
C TYR A 197 49.05 56.59 -39.57
N ARG A 198 48.75 57.38 -40.62
CA ARG A 198 47.72 57.08 -41.63
C ARG A 198 48.36 56.84 -43.01
N PHE A 199 48.06 55.69 -43.63
CA PHE A 199 48.74 55.17 -44.81
C PHE A 199 48.00 55.53 -46.15
N GLY A 200 48.64 56.16 -47.17
CA GLY A 200 48.05 56.47 -48.51
C GLY A 200 48.71 57.62 -49.37
N LYS A 201 48.25 57.90 -50.63
CA LYS A 201 48.71 58.98 -51.59
C LYS A 201 47.54 59.57 -52.49
N LYS A 202 47.66 60.76 -53.16
CA LYS A 202 46.54 61.58 -53.80
C LYS A 202 46.95 62.57 -54.97
N GLU A 203 46.11 62.88 -56.01
CA GLU A 203 46.32 63.82 -57.21
C GLU A 203 45.02 64.47 -57.89
N GLU A 204 45.09 65.43 -58.89
CA GLU A 204 44.01 66.32 -59.50
C GLU A 204 44.07 66.65 -61.08
N ARG A 205 43.18 67.49 -61.73
CA ARG A 205 42.90 67.58 -63.24
C ARG A 205 42.36 68.91 -63.94
N GLU A 206 42.38 68.97 -65.30
CA GLU A 206 41.79 70.01 -66.25
C GLU A 206 40.70 69.46 -67.24
N GLN A 207 40.12 70.27 -68.16
CA GLN A 207 38.76 70.01 -68.72
C GLN A 207 38.48 69.94 -70.26
N GLU A 208 39.15 70.70 -71.13
CA GLU A 208 38.41 71.43 -72.22
C GLU A 208 37.62 70.62 -73.27
N GLN A 209 38.01 69.40 -73.68
CA GLN A 209 37.52 68.60 -74.85
C GLN A 209 35.99 68.39 -75.00
N MET A 210 35.18 68.89 -74.06
CA MET A 210 33.79 68.49 -73.81
C MET A 210 32.83 68.72 -74.98
N LYS A 211 32.92 69.83 -75.74
CA LYS A 211 31.84 70.21 -76.67
C LYS A 211 31.59 69.22 -77.81
N LYS A 212 32.64 68.57 -78.33
CA LYS A 212 32.51 67.55 -79.40
C LYS A 212 32.15 66.17 -78.87
N ILE A 213 32.37 65.92 -77.58
CA ILE A 213 31.96 64.70 -76.89
C ILE A 213 30.45 64.73 -76.57
N LEU A 214 29.88 65.92 -76.30
CA LEU A 214 28.53 66.07 -75.75
C LEU A 214 27.37 65.57 -76.63
N GLN A 215 27.44 65.65 -77.96
CA GLN A 215 26.35 65.21 -78.86
C GLN A 215 26.87 64.56 -80.15
N HIS A 216 27.40 63.36 -80.02
CA HIS A 216 27.97 62.58 -81.13
C HIS A 216 26.92 62.07 -82.15
N GLU A 217 25.67 61.86 -81.73
CA GLU A 217 24.60 61.23 -82.52
C GLU A 217 24.15 62.03 -83.77
N LEU A 218 24.35 63.36 -83.77
CA LEU A 218 23.98 64.23 -84.89
C LEU A 218 24.92 64.08 -86.11
N THR A 219 26.00 63.29 -85.99
CA THR A 219 27.02 63.11 -87.02
C THR A 219 26.54 62.09 -88.08
N GLN A 220 25.93 62.58 -89.16
CA GLN A 220 25.10 61.80 -90.10
C GLN A 220 25.75 60.58 -90.81
N ASN A 221 27.06 60.35 -90.69
CA ASN A 221 27.79 59.29 -91.43
C ASN A 221 28.43 58.19 -90.57
N GLN A 222 28.14 58.09 -89.26
CA GLN A 222 28.81 57.13 -88.36
C GLN A 222 27.97 55.95 -87.84
N TYR A 223 26.66 55.86 -88.16
CA TYR A 223 25.81 54.76 -87.71
C TYR A 223 25.02 54.08 -88.84
N PRO A 224 25.15 52.75 -89.03
CA PRO A 224 24.25 52.00 -89.89
C PRO A 224 22.87 51.85 -89.21
N LYS A 225 21.83 52.41 -89.81
CA LYS A 225 20.45 52.13 -89.38
C LYS A 225 20.07 50.71 -89.82
N THR A 226 19.75 49.87 -88.83
CA THR A 226 19.20 48.50 -88.96
C THR A 226 19.95 47.57 -89.90
N THR A 227 20.97 46.87 -89.39
CA THR A 227 21.45 45.61 -89.99
C THR A 227 20.46 44.48 -89.72
N ILE A 228 20.21 43.63 -90.72
CA ILE A 228 19.56 42.33 -90.50
C ILE A 228 20.57 41.44 -89.78
N ILE A 229 20.35 41.17 -88.50
CA ILE A 229 21.23 40.36 -87.64
C ILE A 229 20.71 38.92 -87.62
N SER A 230 21.62 37.94 -87.48
CA SER A 230 21.22 36.53 -87.39
C SER A 230 20.46 36.26 -86.07
N LYS A 231 19.43 35.41 -86.11
CA LYS A 231 18.62 35.10 -84.93
C LYS A 231 19.48 34.64 -83.74
N ASN A 232 20.49 33.79 -83.98
CA ASN A 232 21.38 33.30 -82.94
C ASN A 232 22.17 34.43 -82.25
N GLN A 233 22.56 35.47 -82.98
CA GLN A 233 23.24 36.64 -82.41
C GLN A 233 22.28 37.50 -81.59
N GLU A 234 21.04 37.71 -82.07
CA GLU A 234 20.04 38.49 -81.34
C GLU A 234 19.56 37.76 -80.07
N ASP A 235 19.35 36.44 -80.14
CA ASP A 235 19.03 35.60 -78.98
C ASP A 235 20.20 35.63 -77.95
N TRP A 236 21.45 35.50 -78.40
CA TRP A 236 22.65 35.62 -77.54
C TRP A 236 22.77 37.01 -76.89
N LYS A 237 22.46 38.06 -77.64
CA LYS A 237 22.44 39.45 -77.17
C LYS A 237 21.37 39.68 -76.10
N ASN A 238 20.15 39.15 -76.30
CA ASN A 238 19.03 39.21 -75.36
C ASN A 238 19.26 38.48 -74.02
N TYR A 239 20.27 37.62 -73.91
CA TYR A 239 20.69 37.00 -72.64
C TYR A 239 21.89 37.71 -71.98
N ASN A 240 22.81 38.26 -72.77
CA ASN A 240 24.04 38.85 -72.25
C ASN A 240 23.91 40.34 -71.91
N GLU A 241 23.21 41.13 -72.73
CA GLU A 241 22.98 42.55 -72.47
C GLU A 241 21.94 42.75 -71.36
N ASP A 242 22.19 43.71 -70.45
CA ASP A 242 21.29 44.06 -69.37
C ASP A 242 20.44 45.29 -69.74
N PRO A 243 19.14 45.12 -70.06
CA PRO A 243 18.27 46.23 -70.42
C PRO A 243 17.86 47.07 -69.21
N LEU A 244 17.76 48.39 -69.38
CA LEU A 244 17.22 49.27 -68.34
C LEU A 244 15.75 48.90 -68.01
N GLY A 245 15.43 48.87 -66.71
CA GLY A 245 14.06 48.68 -66.22
C GLY A 245 13.53 47.24 -66.23
N LYS A 246 14.33 46.24 -66.63
CA LYS A 246 14.02 44.81 -66.47
C LYS A 246 15.18 44.10 -65.76
N PRO A 247 14.92 43.06 -64.94
CA PRO A 247 15.99 42.23 -64.40
C PRO A 247 16.69 41.43 -65.51
N LYS A 248 17.96 41.04 -65.28
CA LYS A 248 18.77 40.25 -66.21
C LYS A 248 18.07 38.98 -66.65
N ASN A 249 18.04 38.72 -67.96
CA ASN A 249 17.46 37.51 -68.53
C ASN A 249 18.42 36.32 -68.39
N GLN A 250 18.12 35.39 -67.48
CA GLN A 250 18.96 34.21 -67.21
C GLN A 250 18.59 32.97 -68.07
N ALA A 251 18.00 33.16 -69.25
CA ALA A 251 17.66 32.08 -70.20
C ALA A 251 16.74 30.97 -69.65
N GLN A 252 15.76 31.34 -68.81
CA GLN A 252 14.76 30.40 -68.32
C GLN A 252 13.68 30.13 -69.39
N LEU A 253 13.41 28.85 -69.67
CA LEU A 253 12.33 28.43 -70.56
C LEU A 253 10.96 28.62 -69.89
N ASN A 254 9.92 28.93 -70.69
CA ASN A 254 8.57 29.30 -70.25
C ASN A 254 8.06 28.48 -69.03
N PRO A 255 7.94 29.08 -67.84
CA PRO A 255 7.36 28.40 -66.68
C PRO A 255 5.85 28.18 -66.89
N ARG A 256 5.30 27.13 -66.28
CA ARG A 256 3.84 26.91 -66.24
C ARG A 256 3.22 27.95 -65.32
N MET A 257 2.18 28.64 -65.82
CA MET A 257 1.49 29.72 -65.11
C MET A 257 0.00 29.40 -64.94
N PRO A 258 -0.67 29.90 -63.88
CA PRO A 258 -0.12 30.71 -62.79
C PRO A 258 0.36 29.87 -61.60
N GLN A 259 1.55 30.17 -61.08
CA GLN A 259 2.06 29.61 -59.82
C GLN A 259 2.77 30.72 -59.03
N ILE A 260 2.65 30.70 -57.70
CA ILE A 260 3.43 31.59 -56.81
C ILE A 260 4.82 30.96 -56.63
N PHE A 261 5.87 31.71 -56.93
CA PHE A 261 7.26 31.27 -56.74
C PHE A 261 7.67 31.35 -55.27
N GLY A 262 8.35 30.31 -54.80
CA GLY A 262 8.82 30.18 -53.41
C GLY A 262 8.46 28.81 -52.82
N GLU A 263 9.17 28.41 -51.77
CA GLU A 263 8.80 27.23 -50.99
C GLU A 263 7.81 27.66 -49.90
N MET A 264 6.57 27.20 -50.03
CA MET A 264 5.56 27.45 -49.01
C MET A 264 5.89 26.59 -47.78
N LYS A 265 6.30 27.23 -46.67
CA LYS A 265 6.42 26.54 -45.39
C LYS A 265 5.07 25.96 -44.98
N LYS A 266 4.88 24.68 -45.26
CA LYS A 266 3.90 23.85 -44.57
C LYS A 266 4.45 23.54 -43.19
N ASP A 267 4.24 24.44 -42.25
CA ASP A 267 4.47 24.14 -40.85
C ASP A 267 3.37 23.15 -40.40
N GLU A 268 3.59 21.86 -40.65
CA GLU A 268 2.81 20.72 -40.10
C GLU A 268 3.06 20.55 -38.58
N GLN A 269 3.37 21.66 -37.91
CA GLN A 269 3.61 21.73 -36.48
C GLN A 269 2.27 21.77 -35.75
N TRP A 270 2.23 21.13 -34.59
CA TRP A 270 1.02 21.13 -33.77
C TRP A 270 0.67 22.55 -33.32
N THR A 271 -0.62 22.88 -33.44
CA THR A 271 -1.15 24.15 -32.93
C THR A 271 -1.05 24.14 -31.40
N ALA A 272 -0.91 25.31 -30.75
CA ALA A 272 -0.78 25.40 -29.29
C ALA A 272 -1.88 24.61 -28.52
N GLY A 273 -3.12 24.59 -29.01
CA GLY A 273 -4.19 23.77 -28.43
C GLY A 273 -4.02 22.25 -28.58
N GLN A 274 -3.37 21.78 -29.66
CA GLN A 274 -2.97 20.38 -29.83
C GLN A 274 -1.78 20.03 -28.91
N CYS A 275 -0.84 20.96 -28.69
CA CYS A 275 0.25 20.77 -27.73
C CYS A 275 -0.25 20.67 -26.28
N ILE A 276 -1.29 21.41 -25.92
CA ILE A 276 -1.87 21.41 -24.56
C ILE A 276 -2.70 20.14 -24.32
N ASN A 277 -3.58 19.77 -25.26
CA ASN A 277 -4.51 18.65 -25.07
C ASN A 277 -3.93 17.29 -25.51
N GLY A 278 -2.90 17.31 -26.36
CA GLY A 278 -2.29 16.13 -26.95
C GLY A 278 -3.25 15.31 -27.82
N GLN A 279 -2.88 14.05 -28.02
CA GLN A 279 -3.76 12.98 -28.49
C GLN A 279 -3.57 11.75 -27.60
N PRO A 280 -3.85 11.84 -26.28
CA PRO A 280 -3.59 10.76 -25.34
C PRO A 280 -4.45 9.54 -25.68
N THR A 281 -3.86 8.36 -25.58
CA THR A 281 -4.58 7.11 -25.69
C THR A 281 -5.55 6.94 -24.52
N GLN A 282 -6.61 6.15 -24.69
CA GLN A 282 -7.57 5.85 -23.61
C GLN A 282 -6.93 5.25 -22.34
N LYS A 283 -5.69 4.76 -22.43
CA LYS A 283 -4.92 4.19 -21.33
C LYS A 283 -4.18 5.25 -20.50
N GLU A 284 -3.80 6.37 -21.12
CA GLU A 284 -3.15 7.52 -20.47
C GLU A 284 -4.18 8.50 -19.87
N VAL A 285 -5.42 8.49 -20.39
CA VAL A 285 -6.55 9.22 -19.81
C VAL A 285 -7.13 8.51 -18.56
N GLN A 286 -6.86 7.21 -18.40
CA GLN A 286 -7.27 6.47 -17.21
C GLN A 286 -6.39 6.83 -16.00
N PRO A 287 -6.98 6.94 -14.79
CA PRO A 287 -6.22 7.21 -13.57
C PRO A 287 -5.37 6.00 -13.14
N ASP A 288 -4.33 6.27 -12.36
CA ASP A 288 -3.34 5.26 -11.96
C ASP A 288 -3.93 4.05 -11.22
N LEU A 289 -3.34 2.87 -11.48
CA LEU A 289 -3.87 1.57 -11.03
C LEU A 289 -3.70 1.28 -9.53
N ASP A 290 -2.87 2.04 -8.83
CA ASP A 290 -2.62 1.88 -7.38
C ASP A 290 -3.54 2.74 -6.50
N LEU A 291 -4.42 3.55 -7.11
CA LEU A 291 -5.42 4.32 -6.40
C LEU A 291 -6.41 3.41 -5.64
N GLY A 292 -6.34 3.47 -4.32
CA GLY A 292 -7.26 2.78 -3.40
C GLY A 292 -7.04 1.26 -3.25
N LYS A 293 -6.05 0.66 -3.92
CA LYS A 293 -5.71 -0.77 -3.79
C LYS A 293 -4.21 -1.01 -3.93
N ALA A 294 -3.64 -1.81 -3.03
CA ALA A 294 -2.26 -2.24 -3.15
C ALA A 294 -2.05 -3.16 -4.36
N THR A 295 -1.27 -2.72 -5.34
CA THR A 295 -0.90 -3.48 -6.56
C THR A 295 0.39 -4.30 -6.39
N LYS A 296 1.19 -4.00 -5.36
CA LYS A 296 2.45 -4.67 -5.03
C LYS A 296 2.22 -6.15 -4.68
N PHE A 297 2.94 -7.04 -5.36
CA PHE A 297 2.91 -8.48 -5.07
C PHE A 297 3.26 -8.75 -3.59
N GLY A 298 2.51 -9.65 -2.95
CA GLY A 298 2.57 -9.90 -1.51
C GLY A 298 1.61 -9.06 -0.65
N PHE A 299 1.19 -7.88 -1.11
CA PHE A 299 0.27 -6.98 -0.38
C PHE A 299 -1.07 -6.77 -1.11
N ARG A 300 -1.33 -7.50 -2.19
CA ARG A 300 -2.56 -7.39 -2.97
C ARG A 300 -3.77 -7.81 -2.14
N ASN A 301 -4.77 -6.95 -2.04
CA ASN A 301 -6.07 -7.30 -1.45
C ASN A 301 -6.93 -8.07 -2.48
N GLN A 302 -6.45 -9.25 -2.86
CA GLN A 302 -7.12 -10.21 -3.74
C GLN A 302 -6.94 -11.61 -3.14
N PRO A 303 -8.02 -12.31 -2.76
CA PRO A 303 -7.92 -13.69 -2.27
C PRO A 303 -7.49 -14.64 -3.40
N LYS A 304 -7.06 -15.84 -3.03
CA LYS A 304 -6.80 -16.90 -4.02
C LYS A 304 -8.12 -17.38 -4.64
N PRO A 305 -8.13 -17.78 -5.93
CA PRO A 305 -9.31 -18.39 -6.54
C PRO A 305 -9.78 -19.60 -5.72
N GLY A 306 -11.05 -19.59 -5.31
CA GLY A 306 -11.64 -20.64 -4.45
C GLY A 306 -11.60 -20.36 -2.94
N ASP A 307 -10.78 -19.42 -2.44
CA ASP A 307 -10.72 -19.03 -1.02
C ASP A 307 -11.58 -17.77 -0.72
N GLU A 308 -12.47 -17.33 -1.63
CA GLU A 308 -13.16 -16.02 -1.55
C GLU A 308 -14.02 -15.81 -0.30
N THR A 309 -14.67 -16.87 0.19
CA THR A 309 -15.54 -16.85 1.39
C THR A 309 -14.84 -17.35 2.65
N ARG A 310 -13.55 -17.71 2.56
CA ARG A 310 -12.79 -18.29 3.65
C ARG A 310 -12.34 -17.22 4.65
N ALA A 311 -12.49 -17.50 5.93
CA ALA A 311 -11.85 -16.70 6.98
C ALA A 311 -10.33 -16.92 6.97
N PHE A 312 -9.56 -15.86 6.71
CA PHE A 312 -8.10 -15.89 6.79
C PHE A 312 -7.64 -15.69 8.24
N GLY A 313 -7.36 -16.79 8.93
CA GLY A 313 -6.88 -16.80 10.32
C GLY A 313 -6.72 -18.23 10.85
N VAL A 314 -6.28 -18.37 12.10
CA VAL A 314 -6.22 -19.66 12.80
C VAL A 314 -7.46 -19.75 13.71
N PRO A 315 -8.34 -20.76 13.54
CA PRO A 315 -9.48 -20.93 14.43
C PRO A 315 -9.03 -21.40 15.82
N ALA A 316 -9.75 -20.99 16.87
CA ALA A 316 -9.46 -21.42 18.25
C ALA A 316 -9.69 -22.94 18.46
N ILE A 317 -10.60 -23.54 17.69
CA ILE A 317 -10.85 -24.99 17.66
C ILE A 317 -10.38 -25.50 16.30
N ARG A 318 -9.32 -26.33 16.28
CA ARG A 318 -8.63 -26.74 15.05
C ARG A 318 -9.25 -27.99 14.41
N ASN A 319 -10.51 -27.85 13.99
CA ASN A 319 -11.21 -28.86 13.18
C ASN A 319 -10.67 -28.98 11.75
N ASP A 320 -9.86 -28.00 11.31
CA ASP A 320 -9.22 -27.93 10.00
C ASP A 320 -8.02 -28.88 9.84
N ILE A 321 -7.58 -29.52 10.93
CA ILE A 321 -6.34 -30.31 10.97
C ILE A 321 -6.62 -31.72 11.49
N ASN A 322 -5.97 -32.70 10.86
CA ASN A 322 -6.05 -34.10 11.24
C ASN A 322 -5.59 -34.31 12.69
N LYS A 323 -6.42 -34.98 13.49
CA LYS A 323 -6.08 -35.40 14.85
C LYS A 323 -4.81 -36.26 14.85
N LYS A 324 -3.88 -35.98 15.77
CA LYS A 324 -2.67 -36.80 15.94
C LYS A 324 -3.06 -38.18 16.50
N GLY A 325 -2.47 -39.25 15.97
CA GLY A 325 -2.70 -40.61 16.49
C GLY A 325 -2.17 -40.83 17.92
N ILE A 326 -1.16 -40.06 18.32
CA ILE A 326 -0.65 -39.99 19.70
C ILE A 326 -0.56 -38.50 20.05
N LYS A 327 -1.21 -38.09 21.15
CA LYS A 327 -1.14 -36.70 21.65
C LYS A 327 0.14 -36.51 22.48
N SER A 328 0.73 -35.31 22.40
CA SER A 328 1.80 -34.93 23.34
C SER A 328 1.20 -34.67 24.71
N VAL A 329 1.98 -34.93 25.78
CA VAL A 329 1.60 -34.59 27.16
C VAL A 329 1.41 -33.08 27.33
N ALA A 330 2.15 -32.28 26.56
CA ALA A 330 2.11 -30.83 26.56
C ALA A 330 1.58 -30.27 25.22
N ASP A 331 0.48 -30.84 24.70
CA ASP A 331 -0.21 -30.30 23.52
C ASP A 331 -1.27 -29.27 23.96
N PRO A 332 -1.08 -27.95 23.74
CA PRO A 332 -2.02 -26.92 24.18
C PRO A 332 -3.19 -26.73 23.20
N GLN A 333 -3.29 -27.57 22.16
CA GLN A 333 -4.16 -27.32 21.02
C GLN A 333 -5.43 -28.16 21.06
N ASN A 334 -6.58 -27.49 21.06
CA ASN A 334 -7.89 -28.13 20.94
C ASN A 334 -8.17 -28.51 19.47
N TYR A 335 -8.39 -29.82 19.22
CA TYR A 335 -8.69 -30.42 17.91
C TYR A 335 -10.18 -30.71 17.68
N GLY A 336 -11.07 -30.06 18.44
CA GLY A 336 -12.51 -30.33 18.45
C GLY A 336 -12.88 -31.70 19.04
N ASP A 337 -11.96 -32.32 19.79
CA ASP A 337 -12.12 -33.65 20.36
C ASP A 337 -12.13 -33.70 21.88
N GLU A 338 -12.14 -32.52 22.52
CA GLU A 338 -12.27 -32.35 23.95
C GLU A 338 -13.71 -32.56 24.44
N VAL A 339 -13.83 -33.12 25.64
CA VAL A 339 -15.10 -33.34 26.34
C VAL A 339 -15.60 -32.00 26.90
N PRO A 340 -16.88 -31.63 26.73
CA PRO A 340 -17.40 -30.38 27.30
C PRO A 340 -17.31 -30.41 28.83
N ALA A 341 -17.01 -29.25 29.45
CA ALA A 341 -16.75 -29.14 30.89
C ALA A 341 -17.86 -29.74 31.79
N VAL A 342 -19.12 -29.70 31.35
CA VAL A 342 -20.26 -30.33 32.05
C VAL A 342 -20.09 -31.84 32.16
N ALA A 343 -19.61 -32.51 31.10
CA ALA A 343 -19.36 -33.96 31.10
C ALA A 343 -18.04 -34.36 31.80
N LEU A 344 -17.18 -33.40 32.18
CA LEU A 344 -16.08 -33.64 33.11
C LEU A 344 -16.56 -33.61 34.58
N LEU A 345 -17.49 -32.70 34.90
CA LEU A 345 -18.11 -32.61 36.24
C LEU A 345 -19.14 -33.72 36.48
N PHE A 346 -19.87 -34.10 35.43
CA PHE A 346 -20.89 -35.14 35.44
C PHE A 346 -20.56 -36.19 34.36
N PRO A 347 -19.56 -37.06 34.60
CA PRO A 347 -19.15 -38.08 33.64
C PRO A 347 -20.29 -39.06 33.33
N GLU A 348 -20.41 -39.46 32.06
CA GLU A 348 -21.40 -40.45 31.66
C GLU A 348 -21.12 -41.82 32.32
N LYS A 349 -22.17 -42.64 32.44
CA LYS A 349 -22.16 -43.94 33.14
C LYS A 349 -21.00 -44.86 32.75
N PHE A 350 -20.49 -44.78 31.52
CA PHE A 350 -19.44 -45.67 31.01
C PHE A 350 -18.05 -45.01 30.88
N SER A 351 -17.89 -43.75 31.29
CA SER A 351 -16.61 -43.03 31.20
C SER A 351 -15.50 -43.70 32.04
N HIS A 352 -15.87 -44.35 33.13
CA HIS A 352 -14.96 -45.14 33.98
C HIS A 352 -14.36 -46.38 33.27
N MET A 353 -14.98 -46.84 32.18
CA MET A 353 -14.47 -47.91 31.32
C MET A 353 -13.58 -47.38 30.18
N GLY A 354 -13.29 -46.08 30.15
CA GLY A 354 -12.51 -45.43 29.09
C GLY A 354 -13.30 -45.14 27.80
N LEU A 355 -14.63 -45.30 27.80
CA LEU A 355 -15.49 -45.00 26.66
C LEU A 355 -15.90 -43.52 26.65
N THR A 356 -15.75 -42.86 25.51
CA THR A 356 -16.14 -41.45 25.34
C THR A 356 -17.41 -41.31 24.50
N GLU A 357 -18.10 -40.17 24.58
CA GLU A 357 -19.28 -39.89 23.75
C GLU A 357 -18.94 -39.98 22.24
N GLN A 358 -17.71 -39.62 21.84
CA GLN A 358 -17.26 -39.72 20.46
C GLN A 358 -17.28 -41.16 19.94
N ASP A 359 -17.05 -42.16 20.79
CA ASP A 359 -17.09 -43.57 20.41
C ASP A 359 -18.51 -44.04 20.09
N PHE A 360 -19.52 -43.48 20.75
CA PHE A 360 -20.93 -43.75 20.48
C PHE A 360 -21.45 -43.02 19.24
N LEU A 361 -20.94 -41.80 18.98
CA LEU A 361 -21.26 -40.99 17.81
C LEU A 361 -20.51 -41.42 16.54
N ARG A 362 -19.38 -42.13 16.67
CA ARG A 362 -18.59 -42.64 15.56
C ARG A 362 -19.45 -43.48 14.60
N LEU A 363 -19.44 -43.09 13.33
CA LEU A 363 -20.12 -43.80 12.25
C LEU A 363 -19.47 -45.16 12.01
N ARG A 364 -20.29 -46.22 12.05
CA ARG A 364 -19.90 -47.63 11.85
C ARG A 364 -20.74 -48.25 10.73
N THR A 365 -20.23 -49.30 10.11
CA THR A 365 -20.91 -50.04 9.04
C THR A 365 -22.03 -50.92 9.59
N LYS A 366 -22.97 -51.31 8.72
CA LYS A 366 -24.08 -52.23 9.05
C LYS A 366 -23.61 -53.55 9.69
N LYS A 367 -22.44 -54.09 9.30
CA LYS A 367 -21.87 -55.32 9.86
C LYS A 367 -21.36 -55.11 11.29
N GLU A 368 -20.54 -54.08 11.50
CA GLU A 368 -20.00 -53.75 12.83
C GLU A 368 -21.12 -53.47 13.85
N ILE A 369 -22.16 -52.73 13.47
CA ILE A 369 -23.32 -52.51 14.36
C ILE A 369 -24.01 -53.84 14.71
N LYS A 370 -24.20 -54.72 13.73
CA LYS A 370 -24.82 -56.02 13.98
C LYS A 370 -23.99 -56.84 14.99
N GLU A 371 -22.68 -56.95 14.77
CA GLU A 371 -21.76 -57.66 15.66
C GLU A 371 -21.76 -57.09 17.09
N ILE A 372 -21.76 -55.76 17.24
CA ILE A 372 -21.83 -55.10 18.55
C ILE A 372 -23.11 -55.48 19.31
N PHE A 373 -24.28 -55.37 18.68
CA PHE A 373 -25.55 -55.65 19.37
C PHE A 373 -25.80 -57.16 19.57
N GLU A 374 -25.31 -58.02 18.68
CA GLU A 374 -25.31 -59.48 18.89
C GLU A 374 -24.38 -59.90 20.03
N SER A 375 -23.23 -59.23 20.22
CA SER A 375 -22.32 -59.48 21.36
C SER A 375 -22.90 -59.10 22.72
N ILE A 376 -23.85 -58.15 22.74
CA ILE A 376 -24.65 -57.77 23.92
C ILE A 376 -25.75 -58.82 24.22
N GLY A 377 -25.98 -59.77 23.30
CA GLY A 377 -26.99 -60.83 23.42
C GLY A 377 -28.32 -60.52 22.73
N ILE A 378 -28.44 -59.40 22.02
CA ILE A 378 -29.67 -59.01 21.33
C ILE A 378 -29.73 -59.74 19.99
N LYS A 379 -30.70 -60.66 19.85
CA LYS A 379 -30.96 -61.39 18.59
C LYS A 379 -32.13 -60.76 17.85
N TYR A 380 -31.91 -60.39 16.59
CA TYR A 380 -32.93 -59.80 15.73
C TYR A 380 -33.61 -60.86 14.86
N GLY A 381 -34.94 -60.78 14.76
CA GLY A 381 -35.70 -61.56 13.78
C GLY A 381 -35.37 -61.15 12.33
N ILE A 382 -35.67 -62.05 11.39
CA ILE A 382 -35.44 -61.83 9.95
C ILE A 382 -36.10 -60.51 9.52
N GLY A 383 -35.34 -59.61 8.90
CA GLY A 383 -35.81 -58.29 8.45
C GLY A 383 -35.90 -57.20 9.54
N LYS A 384 -36.09 -57.53 10.82
CA LYS A 384 -36.28 -56.51 11.89
C LYS A 384 -35.05 -55.60 12.07
N PHE A 385 -33.84 -56.17 11.97
CA PHE A 385 -32.58 -55.41 11.98
C PHE A 385 -32.48 -54.40 10.81
N GLU A 386 -32.97 -54.78 9.63
CA GLU A 386 -32.97 -53.94 8.42
C GLU A 386 -33.84 -52.68 8.63
N GLY A 387 -35.04 -52.87 9.22
CA GLY A 387 -35.95 -51.78 9.56
C GLY A 387 -35.37 -50.83 10.60
N ILE A 388 -34.79 -51.36 11.68
CA ILE A 388 -34.15 -50.55 12.73
C ILE A 388 -32.95 -49.78 12.15
N PHE A 389 -32.12 -50.40 11.31
CA PHE A 389 -30.98 -49.73 10.68
C PHE A 389 -31.43 -48.60 9.73
N LYS A 390 -32.50 -48.82 8.96
CA LYS A 390 -33.11 -47.78 8.12
C LYS A 390 -33.63 -46.61 8.98
N ARG A 391 -34.35 -46.91 10.07
CA ARG A 391 -34.85 -45.90 11.01
C ARG A 391 -33.71 -45.10 11.66
N ALA A 392 -32.62 -45.76 12.04
CA ALA A 392 -31.44 -45.10 12.58
C ALA A 392 -30.75 -44.17 11.55
N LYS A 393 -30.75 -44.55 10.26
CA LYS A 393 -30.26 -43.70 9.15
C LYS A 393 -31.14 -42.45 8.96
N GLU A 394 -32.45 -42.57 9.14
CA GLU A 394 -33.39 -41.43 9.16
C GLU A 394 -33.10 -40.48 10.34
N ILE A 395 -33.03 -41.01 11.57
CA ILE A 395 -32.74 -40.23 12.80
C ILE A 395 -31.43 -39.44 12.66
N GLN A 396 -30.39 -40.06 12.09
CA GLN A 396 -29.09 -39.41 11.91
C GLN A 396 -28.99 -38.56 10.63
N SER A 397 -30.02 -38.57 9.76
CA SER A 397 -30.01 -37.90 8.45
C SER A 397 -28.78 -38.23 7.59
N ALA A 398 -28.27 -39.47 7.70
CA ALA A 398 -27.04 -39.89 7.04
C ALA A 398 -27.30 -40.28 5.57
N GLN A 399 -26.50 -39.76 4.65
CA GLN A 399 -26.57 -40.15 3.22
C GLN A 399 -25.88 -41.51 2.98
N ASP A 400 -24.73 -41.74 3.63
CA ASP A 400 -23.95 -42.98 3.56
C ASP A 400 -24.61 -44.16 4.31
N ASP A 401 -24.24 -45.39 3.96
CA ASP A 401 -24.62 -46.63 4.68
C ASP A 401 -23.81 -46.88 5.97
N LYS A 402 -23.60 -45.81 6.74
CA LYS A 402 -22.96 -45.84 8.06
C LYS A 402 -23.84 -45.09 9.06
N VAL A 403 -23.92 -45.64 10.26
CA VAL A 403 -24.79 -45.15 11.34
C VAL A 403 -23.99 -45.13 12.65
N SER A 404 -24.33 -44.26 13.59
CA SER A 404 -23.73 -44.24 14.93
C SER A 404 -24.40 -45.25 15.87
N VAL A 405 -23.67 -45.72 16.87
CA VAL A 405 -24.23 -46.62 17.91
C VAL A 405 -25.36 -45.91 18.66
N LYS A 406 -25.22 -44.59 18.91
CA LYS A 406 -26.25 -43.78 19.58
C LYS A 406 -27.55 -43.69 18.78
N ALA A 407 -27.48 -43.39 17.47
CA ALA A 407 -28.67 -43.32 16.62
C ALA A 407 -29.35 -44.70 16.47
N PHE A 408 -28.57 -45.78 16.40
CA PHE A 408 -29.11 -47.13 16.38
C PHE A 408 -29.76 -47.51 17.71
N GLN A 409 -29.17 -47.14 18.86
CA GLN A 409 -29.79 -47.33 20.18
C GLN A 409 -31.13 -46.59 20.31
N LEU A 410 -31.22 -45.34 19.81
CA LEU A 410 -32.48 -44.59 19.76
C LEU A 410 -33.52 -45.25 18.86
N ALA A 411 -33.13 -45.73 17.68
CA ALA A 411 -34.03 -46.48 16.79
C ALA A 411 -34.51 -47.80 17.41
N VAL A 412 -33.64 -48.52 18.15
CA VAL A 412 -34.01 -49.72 18.92
C VAL A 412 -35.03 -49.36 20.00
N GLN A 413 -34.85 -48.24 20.71
CA GLN A 413 -35.80 -47.76 21.71
C GLN A 413 -37.15 -47.39 21.06
N GLU A 414 -37.18 -46.51 20.06
CA GLU A 414 -38.41 -46.14 19.34
C GLU A 414 -39.17 -47.37 18.84
N MET A 415 -38.50 -48.30 18.15
CA MET A 415 -39.14 -49.47 17.55
C MET A 415 -39.57 -50.53 18.59
N HIS A 416 -39.04 -50.53 19.81
CA HIS A 416 -39.54 -51.38 20.90
C HIS A 416 -40.78 -50.83 21.61
N TYR A 417 -41.13 -49.55 21.41
CA TYR A 417 -42.40 -48.97 21.86
C TYR A 417 -43.52 -49.05 20.80
N ILE A 418 -43.27 -49.74 19.68
CA ILE A 418 -44.16 -49.81 18.50
C ILE A 418 -44.70 -51.25 18.27
N ASP A 419 -44.23 -52.26 19.01
CA ASP A 419 -44.78 -53.63 19.02
C ASP A 419 -45.90 -53.79 20.06
#